data_AF-A0A7J3WWI1-F1
#
_entry.id   AF-A0A7J3WWI1-F1
#
_cell.length_a   1.000
_cell.length_b   1.000
_cell.length_c   1.000
_cell.angle_alpha   90.00
_cell.angle_beta   90.00
_cell.angle_gamma   90.00
#
_symmetry.space_group_name_H-M   'P 1'
#
loop_
_entity.id
_entity.type
_entity.pdbx_description
1 polymer ?
#
loop_
_entity_poly.entity_id
_entity_poly.type
_entity_poly.pdbx_seq_one_letter_code
_entity_poly.pdbx_strand_id
1 'polypeptide(L)'
;MNFIKILQRLSTIATILFISYILSQLGLAPLLTYLNINLSPLIQNVPETLGGLLTLITIIIIVMFLVIFGIGYLVFTGWKHRKQIALPLKLFIAFLLGMITFTLAGLISVLIKIPVIPIFVAVAILWVALRVISSHIGSAKNYISLEEAVERVKPLHIKLTGSPSVEIVEAELQPSDNTWLIRIGDLEYRVEASSGDVIGWERLSKV
;
A
#
# COMPACT_ATOMS: atom_id res chain seq x y z
N MET A 1 -8.02 24.16 -24.38
CA MET A 1 -6.71 24.72 -24.77
C MET A 1 -5.63 23.70 -24.40
N ASN A 2 -4.87 23.20 -25.38
CA ASN A 2 -4.17 21.91 -25.31
C ASN A 2 -3.01 21.86 -24.30
N PHE A 3 -3.25 21.23 -23.14
CA PHE A 3 -2.24 20.93 -22.12
C PHE A 3 -1.02 20.18 -22.70
N ILE A 4 -1.25 19.29 -23.67
CA ILE A 4 -0.21 18.56 -24.40
C ILE A 4 0.71 19.50 -25.21
N LYS A 5 0.16 20.55 -25.83
CA LYS A 5 0.95 21.55 -26.56
C LYS A 5 1.80 22.39 -25.60
N ILE A 6 1.30 22.65 -24.39
CA ILE A 6 2.05 23.36 -23.35
C ILE A 6 3.20 22.48 -22.85
N LEU A 7 2.97 21.19 -22.61
CA LEU A 7 4.00 20.24 -22.20
C LEU A 7 5.10 20.07 -23.25
N GLN A 8 4.73 19.97 -24.52
CA GLN A 8 5.68 19.93 -25.65
C GLN A 8 6.51 21.20 -25.73
N ARG A 9 5.88 22.38 -25.60
CA ARG A 9 6.61 23.66 -25.58
C ARG A 9 7.57 23.77 -24.40
N LEU A 10 7.16 23.32 -23.21
CA LEU A 10 8.03 23.30 -22.02
C LEU A 10 9.23 22.38 -22.23
N SER A 11 9.04 21.21 -22.83
CA SER A 11 10.14 20.31 -23.19
C SER A 11 11.10 20.96 -24.18
N THR A 12 10.60 21.58 -25.25
CA THR A 12 11.45 22.24 -26.26
C THR A 12 12.25 23.39 -25.63
N ILE A 13 11.61 24.20 -24.78
CA ILE A 13 12.26 25.31 -24.07
C ILE A 13 13.34 24.77 -23.11
N ALA A 14 13.04 23.70 -22.36
CA ALA A 14 14.01 23.06 -21.47
C ALA A 14 15.22 22.50 -22.24
N THR A 15 15.02 21.90 -23.41
CA THR A 15 16.11 21.43 -24.27
C THR A 15 16.96 22.58 -24.79
N ILE A 16 16.35 23.68 -25.24
CA ILE A 16 17.07 24.87 -25.72
C ILE A 16 17.88 25.50 -24.59
N LEU A 17 17.31 25.63 -23.39
CA LEU A 17 18.00 26.17 -22.22
C LEU A 17 19.15 25.25 -21.77
N PHE A 18 18.97 23.93 -21.83
CA PHE A 18 20.01 22.95 -21.51
C PHE A 18 21.17 23.00 -22.51
N ILE A 19 20.88 23.06 -23.82
CA ILE A 19 21.90 23.21 -24.87
C ILE A 19 22.65 24.55 -24.70
N SER A 20 21.92 25.64 -24.41
CA SER A 20 22.52 26.95 -24.15
C SER A 20 23.39 26.95 -22.90
N TYR A 21 22.97 26.26 -21.84
CA TYR A 21 23.76 26.07 -20.61
C TYR A 21 25.04 25.30 -20.89
N ILE A 22 24.96 24.17 -21.60
CA ILE A 22 26.12 23.38 -22.01
C ILE A 22 27.09 24.24 -22.84
N LEU A 23 26.59 25.00 -23.83
CA LEU A 23 27.40 25.92 -24.63
C LEU A 23 28.08 27.02 -23.79
N SER A 24 27.38 27.55 -22.78
CA SER A 24 27.93 28.57 -21.88
C SER A 24 29.00 28.00 -20.92
N GLN A 25 28.81 26.77 -20.43
CA GLN A 25 29.71 26.09 -19.50
C GLN A 25 30.89 25.39 -20.18
N LEU A 26 30.80 25.09 -21.48
CA LEU A 26 31.93 24.58 -22.28
C LEU A 26 33.07 25.61 -22.46
N GLY A 27 32.99 26.79 -21.84
CA GLY A 27 34.02 27.82 -21.91
C GLY A 27 34.09 28.51 -23.28
N LEU A 28 33.05 28.37 -24.12
CA LEU A 28 32.97 29.04 -25.43
C LEU A 28 32.56 30.52 -25.33
N ALA A 29 32.07 30.96 -24.17
CA ALA A 29 31.70 32.35 -23.91
C ALA A 29 32.83 33.37 -24.21
N PRO A 30 34.09 33.18 -23.74
CA PRO A 30 35.20 34.04 -24.13
C PRO A 30 35.51 34.00 -25.65
N LEU A 31 35.34 32.84 -26.30
CA LEU A 31 35.57 32.66 -27.75
C LEU A 31 34.54 33.42 -28.61
N LEU A 32 33.28 33.39 -28.20
CA LEU A 32 32.18 34.11 -28.86
C LEU A 32 32.25 35.63 -28.66
N THR A 33 32.72 36.07 -27.49
CA THR A 33 32.99 37.48 -27.19
C THR A 33 34.14 38.01 -28.04
N TYR A 34 35.20 37.20 -28.26
CA TYR A 34 36.31 37.51 -29.18
C TYR A 34 35.86 37.62 -30.65
N LEU A 35 34.83 36.88 -31.04
CA LEU A 35 34.23 36.93 -32.39
C LEU A 35 33.24 38.10 -32.56
N ASN A 36 33.10 38.97 -31.56
CA ASN A 36 32.16 40.10 -31.54
C ASN A 36 30.69 39.69 -31.73
N ILE A 37 30.36 38.43 -31.41
CA ILE A 37 29.01 37.90 -31.43
C ILE A 37 28.41 38.20 -30.06
N ASN A 38 27.59 39.26 -29.98
CA ASN A 38 26.87 39.59 -28.75
C ASN A 38 25.95 38.41 -28.37
N LEU A 39 26.29 37.70 -27.30
CA LEU A 39 25.41 36.69 -26.74
C LEU A 39 24.13 37.38 -26.28
N SER A 40 23.00 36.90 -26.78
CA SER A 40 21.66 37.39 -26.41
C SER A 40 21.53 37.48 -24.88
N PRO A 41 20.81 38.48 -24.33
CA PRO A 41 20.61 38.63 -22.87
C PRO A 41 20.00 37.40 -22.19
N LEU A 42 19.39 36.50 -22.97
CA LEU A 42 18.95 35.18 -22.53
C LEU A 42 20.09 34.29 -22.02
N ILE A 43 21.31 34.46 -22.55
CA ILE A 43 22.50 33.67 -22.23
C ILE A 43 23.21 34.21 -20.98
N GLN A 44 23.17 35.53 -20.76
CA GLN A 44 23.73 36.17 -19.56
C GLN A 44 22.92 35.82 -18.30
N ASN A 45 21.60 35.67 -18.43
CA ASN A 45 20.70 35.29 -17.34
C ASN A 45 20.47 33.77 -17.22
N VAL A 46 21.28 32.95 -17.90
CA VAL A 46 21.18 31.47 -17.88
C VAL A 46 21.19 30.90 -16.47
N PRO A 47 22.07 31.33 -15.53
CA PRO A 47 22.08 30.76 -14.19
C PRO A 47 20.77 31.00 -13.43
N GLU A 48 20.19 32.20 -13.53
CA GLU A 48 18.94 32.57 -12.87
C GLU A 48 17.71 31.92 -13.52
N THR A 49 17.67 31.88 -14.86
CA THR A 49 16.60 31.19 -15.59
C THR A 49 16.67 29.67 -15.43
N LEU A 50 17.86 29.08 -15.35
CA LEU A 50 18.05 27.65 -15.06
C LEU A 50 17.67 27.33 -13.61
N GLY A 51 18.04 28.21 -12.66
CA GLY A 51 17.64 28.10 -11.26
C GLY A 51 16.12 28.09 -11.11
N GLY A 52 15.44 29.08 -11.71
CA GLY A 52 13.97 29.14 -11.72
C GLY A 52 13.31 27.93 -12.40
N LEU A 53 13.89 27.44 -13.50
CA LEU A 53 13.40 26.25 -14.21
C LEU A 53 13.57 24.97 -13.35
N LEU A 54 14.71 24.82 -12.68
CA LEU A 54 14.98 23.69 -11.78
C LEU A 54 14.04 23.70 -10.58
N THR A 55 13.78 24.87 -9.98
CA THR A 55 12.80 25.03 -8.92
C THR A 55 11.40 24.63 -9.40
N LEU A 56 10.98 25.09 -10.58
CA LEU A 56 9.70 24.73 -11.17
C LEU A 56 9.58 23.22 -11.42
N ILE A 57 10.61 22.59 -11.99
CA ILE A 57 10.67 21.15 -12.23
C ILE A 57 10.57 20.39 -10.90
N THR A 58 11.30 20.84 -9.87
CA THR A 58 11.25 20.23 -8.53
C THR A 58 9.84 20.29 -7.94
N ILE A 59 9.16 21.44 -8.04
CA ILE A 59 7.78 21.59 -7.59
C ILE A 59 6.85 20.61 -8.34
N ILE A 60 6.99 20.51 -9.67
CA ILE A 60 6.19 19.59 -10.49
C ILE A 60 6.42 18.14 -10.06
N ILE A 61 7.68 17.74 -9.84
CA ILE A 61 8.03 16.40 -9.37
C ILE A 61 7.38 16.11 -8.02
N ILE A 62 7.49 17.02 -7.05
CA ILE A 62 6.88 16.86 -5.72
C ILE A 62 5.37 16.68 -5.84
N VAL A 63 4.71 17.53 -6.64
CA VAL A 63 3.26 17.42 -6.88
C VAL A 63 2.90 16.08 -7.52
N MET A 64 3.67 15.62 -8.52
CA MET A 64 3.47 14.30 -9.12
C MET A 64 3.62 13.17 -8.11
N PHE A 65 4.65 13.22 -7.26
CA PHE A 65 4.83 12.25 -6.18
C PHE A 65 3.63 12.21 -5.23
N LEU A 66 3.13 13.37 -4.81
CA LEU A 66 1.94 13.46 -3.95
C LEU A 66 0.70 12.85 -4.63
N VAL A 67 0.52 13.09 -5.93
CA VAL A 67 -0.60 12.51 -6.70
C VAL A 67 -0.47 11.00 -6.80
N ILE A 68 0.71 10.48 -7.14
CA ILE A 68 0.99 9.03 -7.18
C ILE A 68 0.68 8.41 -5.83
N PHE A 69 1.12 9.06 -4.75
CA PHE A 69 0.90 8.59 -3.39
C PHE A 69 -0.59 8.60 -3.02
N GLY A 70 -1.31 9.68 -3.33
CA GLY A 70 -2.73 9.80 -3.07
C GLY A 70 -3.56 8.76 -3.81
N ILE A 71 -3.27 8.53 -5.09
CA ILE A 71 -3.92 7.50 -5.90
C ILE A 71 -3.62 6.11 -5.36
N GLY A 72 -2.35 5.84 -5.06
CA GLY A 72 -1.92 4.56 -4.50
C GLY A 72 -2.54 4.26 -3.15
N TYR A 73 -2.67 5.27 -2.29
CA TYR A 73 -3.40 5.17 -1.03
C TYR A 73 -4.88 4.89 -1.24
N LEU A 74 -5.51 5.54 -2.23
CA LEU A 74 -6.90 5.32 -2.59
C LEU A 74 -7.15 3.87 -3.04
N VAL A 75 -6.27 3.32 -3.88
CA VAL A 75 -6.31 1.89 -4.25
C VAL A 75 -6.11 1.00 -3.01
N PHE A 76 -5.15 1.34 -2.15
CA PHE A 76 -4.87 0.61 -0.91
C PHE A 76 -6.06 0.56 0.07
N THR A 77 -6.99 1.52 0.02
CA THR A 77 -8.23 1.45 0.81
C THR A 77 -9.07 0.20 0.52
N GLY A 78 -8.90 -0.42 -0.64
CA GLY A 78 -9.54 -1.68 -1.02
C GLY A 78 -9.12 -2.86 -0.14
N TRP A 79 -7.99 -2.76 0.57
CA TRP A 79 -7.51 -3.80 1.47
C TRP A 79 -8.28 -3.82 2.80
N LYS A 80 -8.98 -4.94 3.08
CA LYS A 80 -9.82 -5.09 4.30
C LYS A 80 -9.04 -4.94 5.62
N HIS A 81 -7.90 -5.63 5.76
CA HIS A 81 -7.13 -5.70 7.00
C HIS A 81 -6.08 -4.59 7.14
N ARG A 82 -6.30 -3.44 6.50
CA ARG A 82 -5.26 -2.40 6.38
C ARG A 82 -4.81 -1.87 7.74
N LYS A 83 -5.67 -1.90 8.76
CA LYS A 83 -5.38 -1.33 10.08
C LYS A 83 -4.18 -2.02 10.75
N GLN A 84 -4.02 -3.33 10.56
CA GLN A 84 -2.99 -4.16 11.19
C GLN A 84 -1.59 -3.95 10.59
N ILE A 85 -1.48 -3.32 9.41
CA ILE A 85 -0.21 -3.10 8.73
C ILE A 85 0.52 -1.89 9.34
N ALA A 86 1.82 -2.02 9.62
CA ALA A 86 2.64 -0.93 10.15
C ALA A 86 2.67 0.28 9.20
N LEU A 87 2.70 1.50 9.75
CA LEU A 87 2.66 2.74 8.98
C LEU A 87 3.71 2.84 7.85
N PRO A 88 5.02 2.56 8.07
CA PRO A 88 6.00 2.63 6.99
C PRO A 88 5.70 1.65 5.86
N LEU A 89 5.18 0.47 6.20
CA LEU A 89 4.80 -0.54 5.21
C LEU A 89 3.54 -0.12 4.42
N LYS A 90 2.56 0.52 5.07
CA LYS A 90 1.40 1.12 4.38
C LYS A 90 1.84 2.16 3.36
N LEU A 91 2.77 3.03 3.75
CA LEU A 91 3.29 4.09 2.88
C LEU A 91 4.01 3.51 1.67
N PHE A 92 4.86 2.50 1.89
CA PHE A 92 5.57 1.81 0.82
C PHE A 92 4.63 1.09 -0.16
N ILE A 93 3.65 0.35 0.37
CA ILE A 93 2.65 -0.35 -0.45
C ILE A 93 1.79 0.66 -1.25
N ALA A 94 1.37 1.76 -0.61
CA ALA A 94 0.63 2.81 -1.30
C ALA A 94 1.44 3.40 -2.45
N PHE A 95 2.73 3.68 -2.25
CA PHE A 95 3.60 4.17 -3.32
C PHE A 95 3.70 3.18 -4.50
N LEU A 96 3.94 1.89 -4.22
CA LEU A 96 3.98 0.85 -5.24
C LEU A 96 2.67 0.72 -6.02
N LEU A 97 1.53 0.71 -5.31
CA LEU A 97 0.20 0.68 -5.92
C LEU A 97 -0.04 1.91 -6.80
N GLY A 98 0.40 3.09 -6.37
CA GLY A 98 0.35 4.31 -7.16
C GLY A 98 1.10 4.17 -8.48
N MET A 99 2.34 3.68 -8.45
CA MET A 99 3.13 3.45 -9.66
C MET A 99 2.46 2.43 -10.60
N ILE A 100 1.99 1.31 -10.06
CA ILE A 100 1.28 0.29 -10.85
C ILE A 100 0.02 0.87 -11.50
N THR A 101 -0.74 1.69 -10.77
CA THR A 101 -1.94 2.35 -11.27
C THR A 101 -1.63 3.27 -12.45
N PHE A 102 -0.55 4.07 -12.35
CA PHE A 102 -0.13 4.94 -13.44
C PHE A 102 0.36 4.18 -14.67
N THR A 103 1.14 3.11 -14.48
CA THR A 103 1.58 2.25 -15.59
C THR A 103 0.39 1.61 -16.31
N LEU A 104 -0.57 1.08 -15.55
CA LEU A 104 -1.78 0.48 -16.09
C LEU A 104 -2.66 1.52 -16.80
N ALA A 105 -2.81 2.71 -16.21
CA ALA A 105 -3.51 3.82 -16.85
C ALA A 105 -2.83 4.26 -18.15
N GLY A 106 -1.49 4.24 -18.22
CA GLY A 106 -0.72 4.48 -19.44
C GLY A 106 -1.08 3.49 -20.54
N LEU A 107 -1.15 2.19 -20.23
CA LEU A 107 -1.58 1.17 -21.19
C LEU A 107 -3.04 1.37 -21.64
N ILE A 108 -3.96 1.64 -20.70
CA ILE A 108 -5.38 1.88 -21.01
C ILE A 108 -5.57 3.13 -21.86
N SER A 109 -4.71 4.15 -21.70
CA SER A 109 -4.78 5.40 -22.47
C SER A 109 -4.55 5.22 -23.97
N VAL A 110 -3.93 4.11 -24.38
CA VAL A 110 -3.79 3.76 -25.80
C VAL A 110 -5.16 3.46 -26.43
N LEU A 111 -6.08 2.87 -25.66
CA LEU A 111 -7.44 2.57 -26.11
C LEU A 111 -8.40 3.74 -25.85
N ILE A 112 -8.28 4.38 -24.70
CA ILE A 112 -9.17 5.48 -24.28
C ILE A 112 -8.42 6.81 -24.40
N LYS A 113 -8.72 7.56 -25.46
CA LYS A 113 -8.08 8.86 -25.76
C LYS A 113 -8.54 10.03 -24.88
N ILE A 114 -9.47 9.78 -23.95
CA ILE A 114 -9.99 10.82 -23.06
C ILE A 114 -9.01 10.99 -21.88
N PRO A 115 -8.53 12.21 -21.60
CA PRO A 115 -7.61 12.45 -20.49
C PRO A 115 -8.26 12.06 -19.15
N VAL A 116 -7.44 11.58 -18.21
CA VAL A 116 -7.80 11.19 -16.83
C VAL A 116 -8.69 9.93 -16.69
N ILE A 117 -9.58 9.61 -17.65
CA ILE A 117 -10.41 8.40 -17.59
C ILE A 117 -9.61 7.10 -17.41
N PRO A 118 -8.49 6.88 -18.13
CA PRO A 118 -7.65 5.70 -17.92
C PRO A 118 -7.18 5.52 -16.48
N ILE A 119 -6.98 6.62 -15.74
CA ILE A 119 -6.58 6.60 -14.33
C ILE A 119 -7.72 6.08 -13.46
N PHE A 120 -8.93 6.61 -13.64
CA PHE A 120 -10.11 6.13 -12.88
C PHE A 120 -10.40 4.66 -13.14
N VAL A 121 -10.28 4.22 -14.39
CA VAL A 121 -10.46 2.81 -14.77
C VAL A 121 -9.38 1.94 -14.11
N ALA A 122 -8.10 2.34 -14.19
CA ALA A 122 -7.01 1.61 -13.55
C ALA A 122 -7.19 1.51 -12.03
N VAL A 123 -7.58 2.61 -11.38
CA VAL A 123 -7.89 2.66 -9.95
C VAL A 123 -9.00 1.67 -9.61
N ALA A 124 -10.12 1.68 -10.36
CA ALA A 124 -11.25 0.80 -10.10
C ALA A 124 -10.85 -0.68 -10.23
N ILE A 125 -10.13 -1.04 -11.30
CA ILE A 125 -9.67 -2.42 -11.54
C ILE A 125 -8.76 -2.88 -10.38
N LEU A 126 -7.74 -2.09 -10.05
CA LEU A 126 -6.79 -2.44 -9.00
C LEU A 126 -7.44 -2.46 -7.63
N TRP A 127 -8.36 -1.55 -7.34
CA TRP A 127 -9.09 -1.52 -6.08
C TRP A 127 -9.96 -2.76 -5.91
N VAL A 128 -10.69 -3.18 -6.96
CA VAL A 128 -11.50 -4.41 -6.93
C VAL A 128 -10.59 -5.63 -6.79
N ALA A 129 -9.52 -5.74 -7.58
CA ALA A 129 -8.58 -6.84 -7.51
C ALA A 129 -7.98 -6.96 -6.10
N LEU A 130 -7.55 -5.84 -5.52
CA LEU A 130 -7.00 -5.79 -4.18
C LEU A 130 -8.02 -6.19 -3.12
N ARG A 131 -9.29 -5.79 -3.29
CA ARG A 131 -10.39 -6.18 -2.39
C ARG A 131 -10.65 -7.67 -2.42
N VAL A 132 -10.68 -8.28 -3.61
CA VAL A 132 -10.84 -9.74 -3.80
C VAL A 132 -9.67 -10.51 -3.23
N ILE A 133 -8.44 -10.07 -3.49
CA ILE A 133 -7.23 -10.71 -2.94
C ILE A 133 -7.24 -10.59 -1.40
N SER A 134 -7.54 -9.40 -0.87
CA SER A 134 -7.57 -9.18 0.58
C SER A 134 -8.67 -9.97 1.29
N SER A 135 -9.78 -10.30 0.61
CA SER A 135 -10.82 -11.16 1.19
C SER A 135 -10.40 -12.62 1.26
N HIS A 136 -9.58 -13.09 0.31
CA HIS A 136 -9.04 -14.45 0.35
C HIS A 136 -7.93 -14.60 1.39
N ILE A 137 -7.05 -13.59 1.51
CA ILE A 137 -5.99 -13.56 2.53
C ILE A 137 -6.57 -13.35 3.94
N GLY A 138 -7.70 -12.66 4.03
CA GLY A 138 -8.46 -12.41 5.25
C GLY A 138 -9.17 -13.62 5.87
N SER A 139 -9.03 -14.81 5.27
CA SER A 139 -9.43 -16.07 5.91
C SER A 139 -8.28 -16.69 6.71
N ALA A 140 -7.37 -15.88 7.24
CA ALA A 140 -6.71 -16.24 8.50
C ALA A 140 -7.84 -16.34 9.53
N LYS A 141 -8.31 -17.57 9.77
CA LYS A 141 -9.34 -17.88 10.76
C LYS A 141 -9.02 -17.07 12.01
N ASN A 142 -9.92 -16.16 12.39
CA ASN A 142 -9.85 -15.47 13.66
C ASN A 142 -10.08 -16.54 14.72
N TYR A 143 -9.02 -17.25 15.08
CA TYR A 143 -9.07 -18.19 16.18
C TYR A 143 -9.21 -17.36 17.45
N ILE A 144 -10.22 -17.69 18.26
CA ILE A 144 -10.30 -17.18 19.62
C ILE A 144 -9.00 -17.57 20.36
N SER A 145 -8.53 -16.68 21.23
CA SER A 145 -7.32 -16.97 22.01
C SER A 145 -7.57 -18.10 22.99
N LEU A 146 -6.51 -18.76 23.46
CA LEU A 146 -6.62 -19.82 24.44
C LEU A 146 -7.32 -19.33 25.73
N GLU A 147 -7.01 -18.11 26.18
CA GLU A 147 -7.64 -17.54 27.37
C GLU A 147 -9.16 -17.37 27.19
N GLU A 148 -9.58 -16.92 26.01
CA GLU A 148 -10.99 -16.73 25.67
C GLU A 148 -11.72 -18.09 25.55
N ALA A 149 -11.06 -19.10 24.98
CA ALA A 149 -11.58 -20.47 24.90
C ALA A 149 -11.78 -21.08 26.29
N VAL A 150 -10.81 -20.89 27.19
CA VAL A 150 -10.87 -21.34 28.58
C VAL A 150 -11.99 -20.62 29.34
N GLU A 151 -12.14 -19.31 29.16
CA GLU A 151 -13.20 -18.53 29.81
C GLU A 151 -14.60 -19.04 29.45
N ARG A 152 -14.78 -19.49 28.20
CA ARG A 152 -16.03 -20.10 27.73
C ARG A 152 -16.31 -21.47 28.33
N VAL A 153 -15.27 -22.25 28.63
CA VAL A 153 -15.40 -23.62 29.19
C VAL A 153 -15.59 -23.61 30.71
N LYS A 154 -14.98 -22.66 31.43
CA LYS A 154 -15.09 -22.51 32.89
C LYS A 154 -16.52 -22.65 33.46
N PRO A 155 -17.54 -21.90 32.99
CA PRO A 155 -18.89 -21.99 33.53
C PRO A 155 -19.52 -23.37 33.30
N LEU A 156 -19.18 -24.04 32.19
CA LEU A 156 -19.69 -25.37 31.86
C LEU A 156 -19.04 -26.44 32.73
N HIS A 157 -17.72 -26.32 32.99
CA HIS A 157 -17.02 -27.20 33.93
C HIS A 157 -17.58 -27.09 35.35
N ILE A 158 -17.76 -25.87 35.87
CA ILE A 158 -18.31 -25.64 37.21
C ILE A 158 -19.72 -26.24 37.34
N LYS A 159 -20.55 -26.14 36.29
CA LYS A 159 -21.90 -26.73 36.28
C LYS A 159 -21.87 -28.26 36.31
N LEU A 160 -20.86 -28.90 35.73
CA LEU A 160 -20.74 -30.36 35.64
C LEU A 160 -20.05 -31.01 36.84
N THR A 161 -19.02 -30.37 37.40
CA THR A 161 -18.20 -30.95 38.48
C THR A 161 -18.49 -30.32 39.85
N GLY A 162 -19.17 -29.17 39.90
CA GLY A 162 -19.42 -28.43 41.15
C GLY A 162 -18.16 -27.83 41.78
N SER A 163 -16.99 -27.98 41.16
CA SER A 163 -15.73 -27.44 41.66
C SER A 163 -15.37 -26.12 40.97
N PRO A 164 -15.06 -25.05 41.72
CA PRO A 164 -14.58 -23.79 41.17
C PRO A 164 -13.08 -23.83 40.76
N SER A 165 -12.35 -24.90 41.14
CA SER A 165 -10.93 -25.05 40.79
C SER A 165 -10.78 -25.56 39.35
N VAL A 166 -10.41 -24.66 38.43
CA VAL A 166 -10.13 -25.00 37.03
C VAL A 166 -8.62 -25.02 36.84
N GLU A 167 -8.02 -26.19 37.00
CA GLU A 167 -6.63 -26.44 36.61
C GLU A 167 -6.62 -26.97 35.17
N ILE A 168 -6.04 -26.19 34.26
CA ILE A 168 -5.88 -26.57 32.86
C ILE A 168 -4.68 -27.49 32.78
N VAL A 169 -4.92 -28.74 32.40
CA VAL A 169 -3.87 -29.75 32.27
C VAL A 169 -3.16 -29.59 30.93
N GLU A 170 -3.92 -29.36 29.87
CA GLU A 170 -3.40 -29.29 28.50
C GLU A 170 -4.37 -28.50 27.63
N ALA A 171 -3.85 -27.70 26.70
CA ALA A 171 -4.67 -27.07 25.69
C ALA A 171 -3.94 -27.03 24.34
N GLU A 172 -4.56 -27.63 23.34
CA GLU A 172 -3.99 -27.77 22.00
C GLU A 172 -5.01 -27.37 20.94
N LEU A 173 -4.56 -26.62 19.94
CA LEU A 173 -5.36 -26.30 18.77
C LEU A 173 -5.19 -27.43 17.74
N GLN A 174 -6.23 -28.20 17.49
CA GLN A 174 -6.21 -29.18 16.41
C GLN A 174 -6.32 -28.49 15.04
N PRO A 175 -5.29 -28.56 14.18
CA PRO A 175 -5.30 -27.88 12.89
C PRO A 175 -6.26 -28.52 11.86
N SER A 176 -6.63 -29.79 12.07
CA SER A 176 -7.52 -30.54 11.17
C SER A 176 -8.95 -30.00 11.19
N ASP A 177 -9.51 -29.83 12.40
CA ASP A 177 -10.92 -29.50 12.59
C ASP A 177 -11.15 -28.07 13.09
N ASN A 178 -10.08 -27.30 13.34
CA ASN A 178 -10.14 -25.95 13.92
C ASN A 178 -10.82 -25.93 15.28
N THR A 179 -10.43 -26.87 16.12
CA THR A 179 -11.04 -27.07 17.43
C THR A 179 -9.96 -26.96 18.48
N TRP A 180 -10.21 -26.15 19.51
CA TRP A 180 -9.43 -26.17 20.73
C TRP A 180 -9.84 -27.40 21.55
N LEU A 181 -8.87 -28.25 21.85
CA LEU A 181 -8.98 -29.27 22.88
C LEU A 181 -8.46 -28.68 24.18
N ILE A 182 -9.32 -28.60 25.19
CA ILE A 182 -8.97 -28.08 26.51
C ILE A 182 -9.22 -29.19 27.52
N ARG A 183 -8.17 -29.69 28.16
CA ARG A 183 -8.25 -30.70 29.22
C ARG A 183 -8.25 -30.04 30.58
N ILE A 184 -9.30 -30.29 31.37
CA ILE A 184 -9.47 -29.79 32.74
C ILE A 184 -9.78 -30.98 33.63
N GLY A 185 -8.79 -31.44 34.41
CA GLY A 185 -8.87 -32.67 35.20
C GLY A 185 -9.13 -33.89 34.31
N ASP A 186 -10.17 -34.67 34.65
CA ASP A 186 -10.59 -35.88 33.92
C ASP A 186 -11.53 -35.59 32.72
N LEU A 187 -11.78 -34.32 32.39
CA LEU A 187 -12.69 -33.91 31.33
C LEU A 187 -11.93 -33.20 30.20
N GLU A 188 -12.23 -33.61 28.97
CA GLU A 188 -11.74 -32.98 27.75
C GLU A 188 -12.88 -32.23 27.05
N TYR A 189 -12.65 -30.96 26.73
CA TYR A 189 -13.61 -30.07 26.10
C TYR A 189 -13.19 -29.76 24.66
N ARG A 190 -14.13 -29.85 23.74
CA ARG A 190 -13.97 -29.44 22.34
C ARG A 190 -14.63 -28.09 22.12
N VAL A 191 -13.84 -27.07 21.80
CA VAL A 191 -14.32 -25.71 21.55
C VAL A 191 -14.00 -25.32 20.12
N GLU A 192 -15.00 -24.88 19.36
CA GLU A 192 -14.78 -24.41 17.99
C GLU A 192 -13.91 -23.15 18.00
N ALA A 193 -12.77 -23.17 17.32
CA ALA A 193 -11.80 -22.09 17.40
C ALA A 193 -12.28 -20.80 16.71
N SER A 194 -13.26 -20.85 15.81
CA SER A 194 -13.80 -19.66 15.13
C SER A 194 -14.95 -18.95 15.86
N SER A 195 -15.77 -19.68 16.63
CA SER A 195 -16.95 -19.15 17.32
C SER A 195 -16.75 -19.07 18.84
N GLY A 196 -15.88 -19.93 19.39
CA GLY A 196 -15.77 -20.16 20.82
C GLY A 196 -16.90 -20.98 21.42
N ASP A 197 -17.72 -21.61 20.59
CA ASP A 197 -18.79 -22.48 21.04
C ASP A 197 -18.25 -23.84 21.49
N VAL A 198 -18.74 -24.33 22.62
CA VAL A 198 -18.40 -25.65 23.15
C VAL A 198 -19.19 -26.70 22.37
N ILE A 199 -18.51 -27.44 21.50
CA ILE A 199 -19.09 -28.48 20.65
C ILE A 199 -19.48 -29.70 21.47
N GLY A 200 -18.68 -30.03 22.49
CA GLY A 200 -18.92 -31.18 23.35
C GLY A 200 -17.84 -31.38 24.40
N TRP A 201 -18.07 -32.35 25.27
CA TRP A 201 -17.12 -32.76 26.30
C TRP A 201 -17.17 -34.27 26.50
N GLU A 202 -16.02 -34.85 26.82
CA GLU A 202 -15.87 -36.29 27.09
C GLU A 202 -15.11 -36.49 28.41
N ARG A 203 -15.50 -37.53 29.16
CA ARG A 203 -14.77 -37.95 30.36
C ARG A 203 -13.72 -38.97 29.97
N LEU A 204 -12.47 -38.64 30.24
CA LEU A 204 -11.35 -39.56 30.03
C LEU A 204 -11.45 -40.63 31.12
N SER A 205 -11.81 -41.86 30.72
CA SER A 205 -11.79 -42.98 31.65
C SER A 205 -10.34 -43.24 32.05
N LYS A 206 -10.05 -43.25 33.35
CA LYS A 206 -8.77 -43.74 33.88
C LYS A 206 -8.54 -45.15 33.35
N VAL A 207 -7.50 -45.32 32.53
CA VAL A 207 -6.85 -46.63 32.32
C VAL A 207 -6.05 -46.94 33.58
#